data_AF-A0A933Z9V8-F1
#
_entry.id   AF-A0A933Z9V8-F1
#
_cell.length_a   1.000
_cell.length_b   1.000
_cell.length_c   1.000
_cell.angle_alpha   90.00
_cell.angle_beta   90.00
_cell.angle_gamma   90.00
#
_symmetry.space_group_name_H-M   'P 1'
#
loop_
_entity.id
_entity.type
_entity.pdbx_description
1 polymer ?
#
loop_
_entity_poly.entity_id
_entity_poly.type
_entity_poly.pdbx_seq_one_letter_code
_entity_poly.pdbx_strand_id
1 'polypeptide(L)'
;MRTPALVVVVLAALSVALLGCKRSSWYQSNVELTRIDPVRVDDQGKPLTMDVEFSWVECPGLQLEVIRGGKDFAACLSKYKLGDKVPVRIEKHWDEAGFWDWDVHEMGGCARPPDPDDEASFDTIRECHPWVINGATVGFRCNIIPEKKLLAACPWFGRY
;
A
#
# COMPACT_ATOMS: atom_id res chain seq x y z
N MET A 1 41.46 44.76 -22.27
CA MET A 1 41.09 44.40 -20.88
C MET A 1 39.90 43.45 -20.94
N ARG A 2 39.94 42.40 -20.11
CA ARG A 2 39.25 41.11 -20.29
C ARG A 2 37.74 41.17 -19.97
N THR A 3 37.01 40.43 -20.78
CA THR A 3 35.56 40.22 -20.89
C THR A 3 34.92 39.62 -19.62
N PRO A 4 33.78 40.13 -19.10
CA PRO A 4 33.06 39.54 -17.99
C PRO A 4 31.79 38.82 -18.50
N ALA A 5 31.94 37.65 -19.12
CA ALA A 5 30.78 36.91 -19.64
C ALA A 5 30.71 35.44 -19.17
N LEU A 6 31.77 34.91 -18.56
CA LEU A 6 31.87 33.47 -18.30
C LEU A 6 31.39 33.00 -16.92
N VAL A 7 31.11 33.92 -15.99
CA VAL A 7 30.85 33.54 -14.58
C VAL A 7 29.37 33.26 -14.30
N VAL A 8 28.44 33.75 -15.13
CA VAL A 8 27.00 33.62 -14.86
C VAL A 8 26.43 32.26 -15.30
N VAL A 9 27.03 31.60 -16.29
CA VAL A 9 26.50 30.33 -16.85
C VAL A 9 26.75 29.14 -15.93
N VAL A 10 27.82 29.17 -15.11
CA VAL A 10 28.17 28.04 -14.24
C VAL A 10 27.30 27.97 -12.97
N LEU A 11 26.76 29.10 -12.49
CA LEU A 11 25.88 29.09 -11.31
C LEU A 11 24.44 28.66 -11.61
N ALA A 12 23.95 28.83 -12.85
CA ALA A 12 22.60 28.41 -13.23
C ALA A 12 22.49 26.89 -13.48
N ALA A 13 23.61 26.22 -13.77
CA ALA A 13 23.65 24.77 -14.00
C ALA A 13 23.70 23.95 -12.70
N LEU A 14 24.10 24.55 -11.56
CA LEU A 14 24.22 23.84 -10.28
C LEU A 14 22.92 23.83 -9.46
N SER A 15 21.98 24.74 -9.73
CA SER A 15 20.72 24.86 -8.99
C SER A 15 19.62 23.90 -9.49
N VAL A 16 19.79 23.27 -10.66
CA VAL A 16 18.82 22.29 -11.20
C VAL A 16 19.02 20.88 -10.61
N ALA A 17 20.19 20.60 -10.00
CA ALA A 17 20.49 19.30 -9.40
C ALA A 17 19.89 19.07 -8.00
N LEU A 18 19.22 20.07 -7.41
CA LEU A 18 18.57 19.99 -6.09
C LEU A 18 17.05 19.78 -6.16
N LEU A 19 16.48 19.62 -7.35
CA LEU A 19 15.16 19.01 -7.47
C LEU A 19 15.34 17.51 -7.23
N GLY A 20 15.40 17.15 -5.94
CA GLY A 20 15.46 15.77 -5.48
C GLY A 20 14.27 15.00 -6.02
N CYS A 21 14.48 14.32 -7.14
CA CYS A 21 13.53 13.37 -7.69
C CYS A 21 13.35 12.29 -6.61
N LYS A 22 12.22 12.33 -5.93
CA LYS A 22 11.89 11.37 -4.87
C LYS A 22 11.67 10.03 -5.54
N ARG A 23 12.66 9.14 -5.39
CA ARG A 23 12.72 7.87 -6.11
C ARG A 23 11.76 6.89 -5.47
N SER A 24 10.89 6.28 -6.27
CA SER A 24 10.06 5.18 -5.78
C SER A 24 10.92 3.97 -5.41
N SER A 25 10.42 3.16 -4.49
CA SER A 25 11.09 1.97 -3.97
C SER A 25 10.15 0.77 -4.05
N TRP A 26 10.69 -0.39 -4.40
CA TRP A 26 9.90 -1.62 -4.57
C TRP A 26 10.14 -2.59 -3.42
N TYR A 27 9.06 -3.20 -2.94
CA TYR A 27 9.07 -4.18 -1.85
C TYR A 27 8.28 -5.43 -2.24
N GLN A 28 8.53 -6.51 -1.49
CA GLN A 28 7.76 -7.74 -1.52
C GLN A 28 7.38 -8.12 -0.10
N SER A 29 6.19 -8.68 0.06
CA SER A 29 5.71 -9.23 1.34
C SER A 29 4.64 -10.28 1.07
N ASN A 30 4.07 -10.85 2.12
CA ASN A 30 2.97 -11.80 2.05
C ASN A 30 1.73 -11.22 2.74
N VAL A 31 0.57 -11.47 2.13
CA VAL A 31 -0.73 -11.09 2.67
C VAL A 31 -1.65 -12.30 2.74
N GLU A 32 -2.55 -12.30 3.72
CA GLU A 32 -3.61 -13.30 3.84
C GLU A 32 -4.94 -12.68 3.39
N LEU A 33 -5.61 -13.33 2.45
CA LEU A 33 -6.88 -12.84 1.90
C LEU A 33 -8.00 -12.97 2.93
N THR A 34 -8.60 -11.85 3.35
CA THR A 34 -9.66 -11.83 4.37
C THR A 34 -11.05 -11.63 3.78
N ARG A 35 -11.16 -10.96 2.62
CA ARG A 35 -12.43 -10.79 1.89
C ARG A 35 -12.18 -10.64 0.38
N ILE A 36 -13.08 -11.18 -0.43
CA ILE A 36 -13.05 -11.05 -1.90
C ILE A 36 -14.49 -10.80 -2.35
N ASP A 37 -14.77 -9.59 -2.84
CA ASP A 37 -16.12 -9.16 -3.20
C ASP A 37 -16.18 -8.61 -4.63
N PRO A 38 -17.01 -9.17 -5.53
CA PRO A 38 -17.26 -8.55 -6.83
C PRO A 38 -18.04 -7.25 -6.65
N VAL A 39 -17.50 -6.14 -7.13
CA VAL A 39 -18.12 -4.81 -7.00
C VAL A 39 -19.04 -4.53 -8.18
N ARG A 40 -18.56 -4.83 -9.40
CA ARG A 40 -19.35 -4.74 -10.62
C ARG A 40 -19.27 -6.07 -11.34
N VAL A 41 -20.40 -6.49 -11.91
CA VAL A 41 -20.50 -7.69 -12.73
C VAL A 41 -21.10 -7.34 -14.09
N ASP A 42 -20.79 -8.13 -15.10
CA ASP A 42 -21.47 -8.05 -16.39
C ASP A 42 -22.85 -8.74 -16.37
N ASP A 43 -23.56 -8.71 -17.50
CA ASP A 43 -24.88 -9.34 -17.66
C ASP A 43 -24.86 -10.87 -17.47
N GLN A 44 -23.68 -11.49 -17.45
CA GLN A 44 -23.47 -12.92 -17.21
C GLN A 44 -23.04 -13.21 -15.76
N GLY A 45 -22.98 -12.19 -14.90
CA GLY A 45 -22.52 -12.30 -13.52
C GLY A 45 -21.00 -12.43 -13.38
N LYS A 46 -20.21 -12.17 -14.42
CA LYS A 46 -18.74 -12.21 -14.32
C LYS A 46 -18.21 -10.91 -13.74
N PRO A 47 -17.25 -10.94 -12.78
CA PRO A 47 -16.68 -9.74 -12.21
C PRO A 47 -15.98 -8.86 -13.26
N LEU A 48 -16.39 -7.58 -13.32
CA LEU A 48 -15.72 -6.51 -14.04
C LEU A 48 -14.75 -5.75 -13.15
N THR A 49 -15.09 -5.64 -11.86
CA THR A 49 -14.20 -5.15 -10.81
C THR A 49 -14.40 -5.96 -9.53
N MET A 50 -13.36 -6.06 -8.72
CA MET A 50 -13.38 -6.84 -7.48
C MET A 50 -12.58 -6.14 -6.40
N ASP A 51 -13.13 -6.10 -5.20
CA ASP A 51 -12.44 -5.66 -4.00
C ASP A 51 -11.82 -6.87 -3.31
N VAL A 52 -10.59 -6.71 -2.87
CA VAL A 52 -9.84 -7.70 -2.12
C VAL A 52 -9.38 -7.04 -0.83
N GLU A 53 -9.91 -7.51 0.29
CA GLU A 53 -9.37 -7.19 1.61
C GLU A 53 -8.34 -8.25 1.99
N PHE A 54 -7.23 -7.80 2.54
CA PHE A 54 -6.19 -8.69 3.03
C PHE A 54 -5.56 -8.15 4.30
N SER A 55 -4.92 -9.06 5.03
CA SER A 55 -4.07 -8.73 6.18
C SER A 55 -2.61 -8.97 5.88
N TRP A 56 -1.74 -8.08 6.36
CA TRP A 56 -0.30 -8.21 6.16
C TRP A 56 0.30 -9.24 7.12
N VAL A 57 0.86 -10.33 6.60
CA VAL A 57 1.32 -11.48 7.40
C VAL A 57 2.55 -11.15 8.25
N GLU A 58 3.43 -10.32 7.72
CA GLU A 58 4.75 -10.00 8.31
C GLU A 58 4.71 -8.73 9.17
N CYS A 59 3.64 -7.93 9.07
CA CYS A 59 3.54 -6.67 9.79
C CYS A 59 3.01 -6.89 11.21
N PRO A 60 3.54 -6.17 12.21
CA PRO A 60 2.99 -6.24 13.56
C PRO A 60 1.54 -5.75 13.59
N GLY A 61 0.75 -6.39 14.46
CA GLY A 61 -0.67 -6.13 14.72
C GLY A 61 -1.60 -6.38 13.54
N LEU A 62 -2.86 -5.98 13.68
CA LEU A 62 -3.87 -6.14 12.65
C LEU A 62 -3.75 -4.97 11.67
N GLN A 63 -3.27 -5.28 10.48
CA GLN A 63 -3.17 -4.39 9.33
C GLN A 63 -4.13 -4.91 8.28
N LEU A 64 -5.26 -4.26 8.08
CA LEU A 64 -6.19 -4.59 7.01
C LEU A 64 -6.10 -3.55 5.92
N GLU A 65 -6.08 -3.98 4.67
CA GLU A 65 -6.08 -3.12 3.50
C GLU A 65 -7.06 -3.67 2.48
N VAL A 66 -7.81 -2.77 1.83
CA VAL A 66 -8.69 -3.12 0.71
C VAL A 66 -8.11 -2.52 -0.57
N ILE A 67 -7.91 -3.37 -1.57
CA ILE A 67 -7.55 -2.94 -2.93
C ILE A 67 -8.65 -3.34 -3.90
N ARG A 68 -8.84 -2.55 -4.94
CA ARG A 68 -9.74 -2.87 -6.05
C ARG A 68 -8.95 -3.30 -7.28
N GLY A 69 -9.49 -4.20 -8.07
CA GLY A 69 -8.87 -4.52 -9.36
C GLY A 69 -9.89 -4.64 -10.46
N GLY A 70 -9.44 -4.36 -11.67
CA GLY A 70 -10.23 -4.54 -12.88
C GLY A 70 -10.46 -6.00 -13.24
N LYS A 71 -11.11 -6.20 -14.38
CA LYS A 71 -11.54 -7.50 -14.90
C LYS A 71 -10.43 -8.54 -14.97
N ASP A 72 -9.25 -8.17 -15.45
CA ASP A 72 -8.13 -9.11 -15.63
C ASP A 72 -7.55 -9.56 -14.29
N PHE A 73 -7.44 -8.63 -13.33
CA PHE A 73 -7.08 -8.94 -11.96
C PHE A 73 -8.11 -9.87 -11.32
N ALA A 74 -9.40 -9.55 -11.45
CA ALA A 74 -10.49 -10.35 -10.89
C ALA A 74 -10.52 -11.78 -11.47
N ALA A 75 -10.34 -11.92 -12.78
CA ALA A 75 -10.23 -13.22 -13.44
C ALA A 75 -9.02 -14.02 -12.95
N CYS A 76 -7.85 -13.38 -12.82
CA CYS A 76 -6.64 -14.05 -12.35
C CYS A 76 -6.73 -14.50 -10.89
N LEU A 77 -7.32 -13.67 -10.01
CA LEU A 77 -7.37 -13.95 -8.58
C LEU A 77 -8.34 -15.08 -8.22
N SER A 78 -9.26 -15.45 -9.13
CA SER A 78 -10.26 -16.51 -8.93
C SER A 78 -9.69 -17.88 -8.56
N LYS A 79 -8.39 -18.09 -8.75
CA LYS A 79 -7.65 -19.30 -8.33
C LYS A 79 -7.36 -19.36 -6.83
N TYR A 80 -7.48 -18.24 -6.12
CA TYR A 80 -7.23 -18.13 -4.68
C TYR A 80 -8.55 -18.08 -3.89
N LYS A 81 -8.48 -18.45 -2.62
CA LYS A 81 -9.61 -18.44 -1.68
C LYS A 81 -9.25 -17.68 -0.41
N LEU A 82 -10.27 -17.33 0.38
CA LEU A 82 -10.08 -16.71 1.69
C LEU A 82 -9.17 -17.57 2.59
N GLY A 83 -8.27 -16.91 3.31
CA GLY A 83 -7.23 -17.54 4.12
C GLY A 83 -5.98 -17.98 3.35
N ASP A 84 -5.98 -17.91 2.01
CA ASP A 84 -4.74 -18.14 1.26
C ASP A 84 -3.74 -17.02 1.55
N LYS A 85 -2.47 -17.41 1.71
CA LYS A 85 -1.35 -16.50 1.84
C LYS A 85 -0.66 -16.34 0.49
N VAL A 86 -0.62 -15.11 -0.01
CA VAL A 86 -0.12 -14.80 -1.35
C VAL A 86 0.94 -13.72 -1.29
N PRO A 87 1.99 -13.81 -2.12
CA PRO A 87 2.99 -12.76 -2.22
C PRO A 87 2.39 -11.52 -2.89
N VAL A 88 2.82 -10.34 -2.48
CA VAL A 88 2.47 -9.06 -3.11
C VAL A 88 3.71 -8.29 -3.51
N ARG A 89 3.58 -7.48 -4.57
CA ARG A 89 4.61 -6.53 -5.02
C ARG A 89 4.12 -5.11 -4.79
N ILE A 90 4.91 -4.33 -4.08
CA ILE A 90 4.51 -3.04 -3.53
C ILE A 90 5.43 -1.95 -4.11
N GLU A 91 4.86 -0.88 -4.62
CA GLU A 91 5.61 0.34 -4.92
C GLU A 91 5.36 1.36 -3.81
N LYS A 92 6.42 1.89 -3.23
CA LYS A 92 6.36 3.10 -2.40
C LYS A 92 6.75 4.28 -3.26
N HIS A 93 5.86 5.24 -3.46
CA HIS A 93 6.09 6.40 -4.31
C HIS A 93 5.78 7.70 -3.57
N TRP A 94 6.29 8.80 -4.10
CA TRP A 94 5.97 10.12 -3.56
C TRP A 94 4.69 10.61 -4.18
N ASP A 95 3.72 10.93 -3.34
CA ASP A 95 2.45 11.51 -3.76
C ASP A 95 2.57 13.03 -3.96
N GLU A 96 1.78 13.57 -4.90
CA GLU A 96 1.79 15.00 -5.22
C GLU A 96 1.32 15.87 -4.05
N ALA A 97 0.49 15.34 -3.14
CA ALA A 97 0.05 16.03 -1.93
C ALA A 97 1.12 16.07 -0.82
N GLY A 98 2.31 15.52 -1.06
CA GLY A 98 3.48 15.78 -0.24
C GLY A 98 3.75 14.76 0.86
N PHE A 99 3.34 13.51 0.67
CA PHE A 99 3.68 12.38 1.55
C PHE A 99 4.12 11.17 0.72
N TRP A 100 4.73 10.17 1.36
CA TRP A 100 4.95 8.87 0.73
C TRP A 100 3.67 8.04 0.80
N ASP A 101 3.31 7.45 -0.33
CA ASP A 101 2.21 6.49 -0.42
C ASP A 101 2.72 5.15 -0.92
N TRP A 102 1.85 4.13 -0.89
CA TRP A 102 2.17 2.82 -1.43
C TRP A 102 1.01 2.20 -2.21
N ASP A 103 1.38 1.44 -3.23
CA ASP A 103 0.46 0.72 -4.10
C ASP A 103 0.84 -0.75 -4.19
N VAL A 104 -0.16 -1.63 -4.17
CA VAL A 104 0.01 -3.05 -4.52
C VAL A 104 -0.17 -3.22 -6.03
N HIS A 105 0.91 -3.56 -6.72
CA HIS A 105 0.92 -3.77 -8.18
C HIS A 105 0.69 -5.22 -8.61
N GLU A 106 0.85 -6.16 -7.68
CA GLU A 106 0.73 -7.58 -7.96
C GLU A 106 0.32 -8.33 -6.69
N MET A 107 -0.55 -9.31 -6.84
CA MET A 107 -0.97 -10.20 -5.76
C MET A 107 -1.05 -11.64 -6.29
N GLY A 108 -0.23 -12.54 -5.73
CA GLY A 108 -0.22 -13.95 -6.15
C GLY A 108 0.06 -14.15 -7.64
N GLY A 109 0.92 -13.32 -8.23
CA GLY A 109 1.19 -13.34 -9.68
C GLY A 109 0.09 -12.71 -10.54
N CYS A 110 -0.94 -12.11 -9.94
CA CYS A 110 -1.98 -11.37 -10.64
C CYS A 110 -1.65 -9.89 -10.64
N ALA A 111 -1.37 -9.34 -11.83
CA ALA A 111 -1.10 -7.92 -11.99
C ALA A 111 -2.34 -7.08 -11.65
N ARG A 112 -2.13 -6.06 -10.82
CA ARG A 112 -3.10 -5.01 -10.51
C ARG A 112 -2.46 -3.68 -10.94
N PRO A 113 -2.71 -3.16 -12.15
CA PRO A 113 -2.37 -1.77 -12.41
C PRO A 113 -3.13 -0.89 -11.40
N PRO A 114 -2.47 0.03 -10.68
CA PRO A 114 -3.16 0.98 -9.82
C PRO A 114 -4.16 1.78 -10.65
N ASP A 115 -5.40 1.85 -10.18
CA ASP A 115 -6.43 2.68 -10.80
C ASP A 115 -6.30 4.10 -10.25
N PRO A 116 -6.07 5.14 -11.07
CA PRO A 116 -6.00 6.51 -10.59
C PRO A 116 -7.32 7.02 -10.01
N ASP A 117 -8.43 6.35 -10.33
CA ASP A 117 -9.77 6.63 -9.78
C ASP A 117 -10.14 5.66 -8.64
N ASP A 118 -9.22 4.79 -8.21
CA ASP A 118 -9.48 3.98 -7.01
C ASP A 118 -9.65 4.90 -5.82
N GLU A 119 -10.75 4.69 -5.08
CA GLU A 119 -10.85 5.21 -3.73
C GLU A 119 -9.67 4.65 -2.94
N ALA A 120 -8.92 5.54 -2.29
CA ALA A 120 -7.73 5.20 -1.51
C ALA A 120 -7.92 3.92 -0.70
N SER A 121 -6.92 3.05 -0.71
CA SER A 121 -6.95 1.79 0.02
C SER A 121 -7.33 2.05 1.48
N PHE A 122 -8.40 1.42 1.96
CA PHE A 122 -8.80 1.57 3.35
C PHE A 122 -7.83 0.80 4.24
N ASP A 123 -6.92 1.50 4.91
CA ASP A 123 -5.97 0.90 5.85
C ASP A 123 -6.44 1.02 7.31
N THR A 124 -6.30 -0.05 8.09
CA THR A 124 -6.52 -0.03 9.54
C THR A 124 -5.34 -0.67 10.25
N ILE A 125 -4.62 0.13 11.04
CA ILE A 125 -3.36 -0.24 11.71
C ILE A 125 -3.53 -0.27 13.23
N ARG A 126 -3.93 -1.41 13.80
CA ARG A 126 -4.24 -1.51 15.25
C ARG A 126 -3.83 -2.84 15.87
N GLU A 127 -3.48 -2.79 17.15
CA GLU A 127 -3.32 -3.98 17.99
C GLU A 127 -4.43 -3.98 19.05
N CYS A 128 -5.28 -5.01 19.04
CA CYS A 128 -6.41 -5.16 19.95
C CYS A 128 -6.11 -6.21 21.02
N HIS A 129 -6.30 -5.85 22.28
CA HIS A 129 -6.17 -6.77 23.41
C HIS A 129 -7.49 -6.89 24.17
N PRO A 130 -7.82 -8.08 24.71
CA PRO A 130 -8.95 -8.23 25.62
C PRO A 130 -8.80 -7.31 26.82
N TRP A 131 -9.86 -6.58 27.15
CA TRP A 131 -9.94 -5.83 28.39
C TRP A 131 -10.58 -6.73 29.44
N VAL A 132 -9.78 -7.17 30.41
CA VAL A 132 -10.21 -8.09 31.47
C VAL A 132 -10.41 -7.33 32.77
N ILE A 133 -11.58 -7.47 33.38
CA ILE A 133 -11.90 -6.99 34.73
C ILE A 133 -12.37 -8.18 35.56
N ASN A 134 -11.77 -8.39 36.72
CA ASN A 134 -12.11 -9.50 37.64
C ASN A 134 -12.12 -10.88 36.96
N GLY A 135 -11.19 -11.12 36.03
CA GLY A 135 -11.08 -12.41 35.31
C GLY A 135 -12.07 -12.61 34.17
N ALA A 136 -12.98 -11.66 33.92
CA ALA A 136 -13.89 -11.69 32.78
C ALA A 136 -13.48 -10.68 31.71
N THR A 137 -13.52 -11.09 30.44
CA THR A 137 -13.39 -10.18 29.30
C THR A 137 -14.63 -9.29 29.22
N VAL A 138 -14.45 -7.98 29.40
CA VAL A 138 -15.52 -6.97 29.35
C VAL A 138 -15.50 -6.16 28.07
N GLY A 139 -14.49 -6.35 27.21
CA GLY A 139 -14.36 -5.68 25.93
C GLY A 139 -12.98 -5.86 25.31
N PHE A 140 -12.64 -4.97 24.38
CA PHE A 140 -11.32 -4.92 23.75
C PHE A 140 -10.79 -3.49 23.76
N ARG A 141 -9.49 -3.33 24.03
CA ARG A 141 -8.77 -2.08 23.85
C ARG A 141 -7.87 -2.21 22.63
N CYS A 142 -8.07 -1.34 21.65
CA CYS A 142 -7.27 -1.33 20.43
C CYS A 142 -6.38 -0.08 20.38
N ASN A 143 -5.07 -0.28 20.39
CA ASN A 143 -4.08 0.79 20.32
C ASN A 143 -3.50 0.87 18.91
N ILE A 144 -3.12 2.08 18.48
CA ILE A 144 -2.30 2.25 17.27
C ILE A 144 -0.90 1.71 17.57
N ILE A 145 -0.33 1.00 16.61
CA ILE A 145 1.01 0.40 16.75
C ILE A 145 2.06 1.49 16.67
N PRO A 146 3.09 1.48 17.56
CA PRO A 146 4.19 2.41 17.45
C PRO A 146 4.87 2.31 16.07
N GLU A 147 4.96 3.45 15.38
CA GLU A 147 5.47 3.54 14.00
C GLU A 147 6.83 2.86 13.83
N LYS A 148 7.78 3.08 14.75
CA LYS A 148 9.11 2.43 14.69
C LYS A 148 9.04 0.90 14.61
N LYS A 149 8.08 0.28 15.29
CA LYS A 149 7.90 -1.18 15.29
C LYS A 149 7.31 -1.64 13.95
N LEU A 150 6.35 -0.88 13.40
CA LEU A 150 5.75 -1.13 12.10
C LEU A 150 6.79 -1.01 10.98
N LEU A 151 7.49 0.12 10.91
CA LEU A 151 8.44 0.42 9.83
C LEU A 151 9.66 -0.50 9.80
N ALA A 152 10.01 -1.12 10.94
CA ALA A 152 11.08 -2.11 11.00
C ALA A 152 10.73 -3.40 10.24
N ALA A 153 9.45 -3.80 10.21
CA ALA A 153 8.98 -4.98 9.49
C ALA A 153 8.43 -4.61 8.10
N CYS A 154 7.72 -3.49 8.01
CA CYS A 154 6.95 -3.07 6.84
C CYS A 154 7.27 -1.62 6.49
N PRO A 155 8.44 -1.36 5.87
CA PRO A 155 8.97 0.00 5.63
C PRO A 155 8.14 0.83 4.62
N TRP A 156 7.28 0.20 3.82
CA TRP A 156 6.41 0.92 2.88
C TRP A 156 5.35 1.77 3.57
N PHE A 157 4.90 1.41 4.78
CA PHE A 157 3.94 2.19 5.56
C PHE A 157 4.43 3.57 6.02
N GLY A 158 5.72 3.89 5.88
CA GLY A 158 6.26 5.16 6.35
C GLY A 158 5.86 6.31 5.44
N ARG A 159 4.98 7.20 5.92
CA ARG A 159 4.44 8.32 5.11
C ARG A 159 5.34 9.58 5.08
N TYR A 160 6.33 9.69 5.97
CA TYR A 160 7.18 10.89 6.13
C TYR A 160 8.68 10.57 6.17
#